data_AF-A0AAW1NZ16-F1
#
_entry.id   AF-A0AAW1NZ16-F1
#
_cell.length_a   1.000
_cell.length_b   1.000
_cell.length_c   1.000
_cell.angle_alpha   90.00
_cell.angle_beta   90.00
_cell.angle_gamma   90.00
#
_symmetry.space_group_name_H-M   'P 1'
#
loop_
_entity.id
_entity.type
_entity.pdbx_description
1 polymer ?
#
loop_
_entity_poly.entity_id
_entity_poly.type
_entity_poly.pdbx_seq_one_letter_code
_entity_poly.pdbx_strand_id
1 'polypeptide(L)'
;MAALLRDCCSNAELLISPQVLELWNSKAAAYGPVLSGALFGGGWWFWVDAVTCSQNKVSFLQYLPGIVATLALVMINSIRREELDDPYDAFDEGVFCRSRFWLLVSYMVSTGAVVGSILVLLHFYAWNSEVPSLWPGIAGIFQVILILGSALIFFVSRSGGGSDDYGGYSGF
;
A
#
# COMPACT_ATOMS: atom_id res chain seq x y z
N MET A 1 4.17 0.12 -25.66
CA MET A 1 4.03 0.45 -24.22
C MET A 1 5.10 -0.22 -23.35
N ALA A 2 5.46 -1.49 -23.59
CA ALA A 2 6.56 -2.17 -22.87
C ALA A 2 7.97 -1.55 -23.08
N ALA A 3 8.21 -0.89 -24.21
CA ALA A 3 9.47 -0.17 -24.46
C ALA A 3 9.62 1.10 -23.59
N LEU A 4 8.54 1.88 -23.46
CA LEU A 4 8.52 3.09 -22.62
C LEU A 4 8.71 2.78 -21.12
N LEU A 5 8.19 1.64 -20.64
CA LEU A 5 8.41 1.21 -19.25
C LEU A 5 9.86 0.77 -18.99
N ARG A 6 10.52 0.14 -19.98
CA ARG A 6 11.94 -0.23 -19.89
C ARG A 6 12.87 0.98 -19.88
N ASP A 7 12.60 1.97 -20.72
CA ASP A 7 13.39 3.22 -20.76
C ASP A 7 13.20 4.06 -19.50
N CYS A 8 12.00 4.11 -18.93
CA CYS A 8 11.77 4.78 -17.64
C CYS A 8 12.50 4.09 -16.49
N CYS A 9 12.55 2.75 -16.49
CA CYS A 9 13.24 1.96 -15.48
C CYS A 9 14.75 2.18 -15.51
N SER A 10 15.35 2.22 -16.71
CA SER A 10 16.78 2.49 -16.91
C SER A 10 17.20 3.90 -16.45
N ASN A 11 16.33 4.90 -16.64
CA ASN A 11 16.56 6.25 -16.14
C ASN A 11 16.28 6.41 -14.64
N ALA A 12 15.38 5.61 -14.06
CA ALA A 12 15.11 5.60 -12.62
C ALA A 12 16.25 4.95 -11.82
N GLU A 13 16.93 3.96 -12.39
CA GLU A 13 18.17 3.37 -11.86
C GLU A 13 19.30 4.40 -11.74
N LEU A 14 19.26 5.46 -12.54
CA LEU A 14 20.23 6.56 -12.48
C LEU A 14 19.96 7.57 -11.34
N LEU A 15 18.72 7.62 -10.82
CA LEU A 15 18.30 8.55 -9.75
C LEU A 15 18.34 7.91 -8.34
N ILE A 16 18.27 6.58 -8.25
CA ILE A 16 18.43 5.83 -7.00
C ILE A 16 19.89 5.38 -6.91
N SER A 17 20.63 5.90 -5.92
CA SER A 17 22.02 5.48 -5.70
C SER A 17 22.12 3.95 -5.57
N PRO A 18 23.12 3.28 -6.18
CA PRO A 18 23.26 1.82 -6.13
C PRO A 18 23.29 1.27 -4.70
N GLN A 19 23.77 2.09 -3.76
CA GLN A 19 23.81 1.82 -2.32
C GLN A 19 22.41 1.59 -1.71
N VAL A 20 21.39 2.33 -2.18
CA VAL A 20 20.01 2.19 -1.70
C VAL A 20 19.39 0.92 -2.26
N LEU A 21 19.73 0.55 -3.49
CA LEU A 21 19.28 -0.68 -4.14
C LEU A 21 19.86 -1.93 -3.46
N GLU A 22 21.16 -1.94 -3.16
CA GLU A 22 21.81 -3.01 -2.40
C GLU A 22 21.31 -3.11 -0.95
N LEU A 23 21.09 -1.97 -0.29
CA LEU A 23 20.48 -1.93 1.04
C LEU A 23 19.05 -2.49 1.00
N TRP A 24 18.29 -2.14 -0.03
CA TRP A 24 16.94 -2.61 -0.20
C TRP A 24 16.92 -4.12 -0.48
N ASN A 25 17.72 -4.64 -1.40
CA ASN A 25 17.81 -6.08 -1.67
C ASN A 25 18.27 -6.88 -0.43
N SER A 26 19.25 -6.38 0.32
CA SER A 26 19.78 -7.10 1.49
C SER A 26 18.89 -7.03 2.75
N LYS A 27 18.04 -6.00 2.89
CA LYS A 27 17.26 -5.77 4.12
C LYS A 27 15.74 -5.82 3.92
N ALA A 28 15.22 -5.69 2.70
CA ALA A 28 13.78 -5.63 2.47
C ALA A 28 13.07 -6.93 2.85
N ALA A 29 13.61 -8.10 2.54
CA ALA A 29 12.98 -9.37 2.90
C ALA A 29 12.89 -9.59 4.42
N ALA A 30 13.90 -9.15 5.17
CA ALA A 30 13.95 -9.33 6.63
C ALA A 30 13.14 -8.27 7.40
N TYR A 31 13.26 -6.99 7.02
CA TYR A 31 12.65 -5.88 7.75
C TYR A 31 11.33 -5.38 7.14
N GLY A 32 11.02 -5.76 5.90
CA GLY A 32 9.82 -5.33 5.18
C GLY A 32 8.50 -5.65 5.89
N PRO A 33 8.27 -6.90 6.32
CA PRO A 33 7.08 -7.27 7.08
C PRO A 33 6.98 -6.50 8.41
N VAL A 34 8.10 -6.35 9.13
CA VAL A 34 8.15 -5.62 10.40
C VAL A 34 7.79 -4.14 10.21
N LEU A 35 8.38 -3.49 9.21
CA LEU A 35 8.12 -2.09 8.89
C LEU A 35 6.67 -1.87 8.42
N SER A 36 6.15 -2.77 7.59
CA SER A 36 4.75 -2.71 7.16
C SER A 36 3.77 -2.88 8.34
N GLY A 37 4.03 -3.81 9.26
CA GLY A 37 3.24 -3.99 10.47
C GLY A 37 3.28 -2.77 11.38
N ALA A 38 4.46 -2.15 11.54
CA ALA A 38 4.62 -0.93 12.31
C ALA A 38 3.84 0.25 11.72
N LEU A 39 3.84 0.42 10.39
CA LEU A 39 3.08 1.47 9.70
C LEU A 39 1.56 1.22 9.78
N PHE A 40 1.12 -0.02 9.62
CA PHE A 40 -0.29 -0.39 9.79
C PHE A 40 -0.78 -0.12 11.21
N GLY A 41 0.00 -0.57 12.21
CA GLY A 41 -0.27 -0.31 13.62
C GLY A 41 -0.25 1.18 13.94
N GLY A 42 0.72 1.93 13.40
CA GLY A 42 0.80 3.38 13.51
C GLY A 42 -0.41 4.09 12.94
N GLY A 43 -0.91 3.66 11.78
CA GLY A 43 -2.12 4.22 11.16
C GLY A 43 -3.36 4.08 12.07
N TRP A 44 -3.57 2.89 12.65
CA TRP A 44 -4.65 2.67 13.61
C TRP A 44 -4.40 3.36 14.96
N TRP A 45 -3.15 3.51 15.37
CA TRP A 45 -2.80 4.27 16.58
C TRP A 45 -3.19 5.74 16.45
N PHE A 46 -2.81 6.41 15.37
CA PHE A 46 -3.18 7.81 15.11
C PHE A 46 -4.70 8.01 15.11
N TRP A 47 -5.45 7.03 14.58
CA TRP A 47 -6.90 7.05 14.63
C TRP A 47 -7.44 6.95 16.06
N VAL A 48 -6.97 5.99 16.85
CA VAL A 48 -7.42 5.81 18.25
C VAL A 48 -7.08 7.04 19.09
N ASP A 49 -5.88 7.59 18.96
CA ASP A 49 -5.46 8.83 19.62
C ASP A 49 -6.42 9.98 19.31
N ALA A 50 -6.74 10.19 18.03
CA ALA A 50 -7.68 11.21 17.59
C ALA A 50 -9.10 11.02 18.14
N VAL A 51 -9.60 9.78 18.21
CA VAL A 51 -10.92 9.47 18.79
C VAL A 51 -10.92 9.76 20.29
N THR A 52 -9.84 9.42 21.02
CA THR A 52 -9.75 9.69 22.47
C THR A 52 -9.63 11.17 22.81
N CYS A 53 -8.98 11.96 21.95
CA CYS A 53 -8.89 13.41 22.10
C CYS A 53 -10.19 14.13 21.71
N SER A 54 -11.08 13.46 20.96
CA SER A 54 -12.36 14.03 20.57
C SER A 54 -13.38 13.95 21.73
N GLN A 55 -13.95 15.10 22.11
CA GLN A 55 -14.96 15.18 23.18
C GLN A 55 -16.35 14.69 22.72
N ASN A 56 -16.55 14.50 21.41
CA ASN A 56 -17.83 14.19 20.78
C ASN A 56 -17.85 12.76 20.23
N LYS A 57 -19.02 12.13 20.24
CA LYS A 57 -19.21 10.79 19.68
C LYS A 57 -18.93 10.80 18.17
N VAL A 58 -17.87 10.12 17.75
CA VAL A 58 -17.50 9.98 16.34
C VAL A 58 -18.53 9.10 15.61
N SER A 59 -19.12 9.63 14.54
CA SER A 59 -20.07 8.91 13.68
C SER A 59 -19.40 7.77 12.91
N PHE A 60 -20.14 6.70 12.61
CA PHE A 60 -19.62 5.52 11.89
C PHE A 60 -18.97 5.86 10.53
N LEU A 61 -19.47 6.89 9.84
CA LEU A 61 -18.93 7.34 8.54
C LEU A 61 -17.45 7.75 8.62
N GLN A 62 -17.00 8.23 9.79
CA GLN A 62 -15.63 8.68 9.98
C GLN A 62 -14.64 7.51 10.04
N TYR A 63 -15.10 6.30 10.39
CA TYR A 63 -14.28 5.07 10.42
C TYR A 63 -14.13 4.42 9.03
N LEU A 64 -15.02 4.76 8.09
CA LEU A 64 -15.15 4.09 6.80
C LEU A 64 -13.90 4.19 5.91
N PRO A 65 -13.22 5.35 5.79
CA PRO A 65 -12.02 5.47 4.97
C PRO A 65 -10.87 4.56 5.44
N GLY A 66 -10.66 4.47 6.76
CA GLY A 66 -9.64 3.61 7.34
C GLY A 66 -9.91 2.12 7.10
N ILE A 67 -11.16 1.68 7.27
CA ILE A 67 -11.56 0.30 7.00
C ILE A 67 -11.39 -0.03 5.50
N VAL A 68 -11.83 0.84 4.60
CA VAL A 68 -11.64 0.65 3.15
C VAL A 68 -10.16 0.61 2.79
N ALA A 69 -9.30 1.42 3.43
CA ALA A 69 -7.85 1.34 3.24
C ALA A 69 -7.26 0.01 3.71
N THR A 70 -7.72 -0.57 4.83
CA THR A 70 -7.27 -1.90 5.27
C THR A 70 -7.70 -3.02 4.32
N LEU A 71 -8.89 -2.89 3.72
CA LEU A 71 -9.36 -3.83 2.72
C LEU A 71 -8.55 -3.71 1.42
N ALA A 72 -8.19 -2.48 1.02
CA ALA A 72 -7.26 -2.24 -0.08
C ALA A 72 -5.89 -2.90 0.18
N LEU A 73 -5.37 -2.80 1.41
CA LEU A 73 -4.13 -3.47 1.81
C LEU A 73 -4.20 -4.98 1.60
N VAL A 74 -5.29 -5.62 2.05
CA VAL A 74 -5.48 -7.06 1.85
C VAL A 74 -5.57 -7.40 0.36
N MET A 75 -6.30 -6.61 -0.44
CA MET A 75 -6.41 -6.84 -1.88
C MET A 75 -5.06 -6.75 -2.60
N ILE A 76 -4.25 -5.71 -2.30
CA ILE A 76 -2.92 -5.50 -2.88
C ILE A 76 -2.00 -6.68 -2.53
N ASN A 77 -2.08 -7.17 -1.30
CA ASN A 77 -1.18 -8.24 -0.85
C ASN A 77 -1.65 -9.65 -1.24
N SER A 78 -2.92 -9.81 -1.60
CA SER A 78 -3.49 -11.06 -2.11
C SER A 78 -3.23 -11.32 -3.60
N ILE A 79 -2.48 -10.44 -4.27
CA ILE A 79 -2.08 -10.61 -5.67
C ILE A 79 -1.09 -11.76 -5.81
N ARG A 80 -1.41 -12.71 -6.70
CA ARG A 80 -0.52 -13.77 -7.19
C ARG A 80 0.42 -13.14 -8.21
N ARG A 81 1.70 -13.10 -7.88
CA ARG A 81 2.71 -12.44 -8.72
C ARG A 81 3.30 -13.36 -9.76
N GLU A 82 3.20 -14.66 -9.50
CA GLU A 82 3.57 -15.75 -10.38
C GLU A 82 2.80 -15.63 -11.70
N GLU A 83 1.54 -15.16 -11.65
CA GLU A 83 0.71 -14.90 -12.82
C GLU A 83 1.05 -13.57 -13.56
N LEU A 84 1.86 -12.68 -12.98
CA LEU A 84 2.23 -11.39 -13.58
C LEU A 84 3.56 -11.44 -14.35
N ASP A 85 4.49 -12.29 -13.90
CA ASP A 85 5.85 -12.37 -14.42
C ASP A 85 6.03 -13.42 -15.52
N ASP A 86 5.07 -14.32 -15.75
CA ASP A 86 5.20 -15.39 -16.74
C ASP A 86 4.72 -14.95 -18.15
N PRO A 87 5.62 -14.77 -19.14
CA PRO A 87 5.25 -14.45 -20.51
C PRO A 87 4.88 -15.67 -21.36
N TYR A 88 5.01 -16.91 -20.84
CA TYR A 88 4.98 -18.13 -21.66
C TYR A 88 3.59 -18.70 -21.95
N ASP A 89 2.56 -18.34 -21.18
CA ASP A 89 1.20 -18.90 -21.35
C ASP A 89 0.25 -17.96 -22.10
N ALA A 90 0.62 -17.59 -23.33
CA ALA A 90 -0.25 -16.82 -24.24
C ALA A 90 -1.52 -17.58 -24.68
N PHE A 91 -1.66 -18.86 -24.32
CA PHE A 91 -2.83 -19.70 -24.66
C PHE A 91 -3.83 -19.87 -23.51
N ASP A 92 -3.54 -19.35 -22.30
CA ASP A 92 -4.48 -19.27 -21.17
C ASP A 92 -4.77 -17.79 -20.82
N GLU A 93 -5.29 -17.06 -21.80
CA GLU A 93 -5.59 -15.61 -21.72
C GLU A 93 -6.50 -15.23 -20.54
N GLY A 94 -7.29 -16.19 -20.02
CA GLY A 94 -8.24 -15.99 -18.93
C GLY A 94 -7.57 -15.73 -17.57
N VAL A 95 -6.47 -16.44 -17.25
CA VAL A 95 -5.78 -16.32 -15.96
C VAL A 95 -4.98 -15.02 -15.88
N PHE A 96 -4.29 -14.67 -16.95
CA PHE A 96 -3.50 -13.44 -17.03
C PHE A 96 -4.36 -12.16 -16.97
N CYS A 97 -5.55 -12.18 -17.59
CA CYS A 97 -6.51 -11.09 -17.52
C CYS A 97 -7.07 -10.88 -16.09
N ARG A 98 -7.28 -11.98 -15.36
CA ARG A 98 -7.84 -11.96 -13.99
C ARG A 98 -6.92 -11.23 -13.00
N SER A 99 -5.62 -11.50 -13.02
CA SER A 99 -4.67 -10.86 -12.10
C SER A 99 -4.49 -9.36 -12.38
N ARG A 100 -4.51 -8.96 -13.66
CA ARG A 100 -4.51 -7.54 -14.05
C ARG A 100 -5.79 -6.80 -13.65
N PHE A 101 -6.94 -7.45 -13.81
CA PHE A 101 -8.21 -6.89 -13.34
C PHE A 101 -8.23 -6.74 -11.82
N TRP A 102 -7.70 -7.72 -11.07
CA TRP A 102 -7.61 -7.64 -9.63
C TRP A 102 -6.70 -6.49 -9.15
N LEU A 103 -5.56 -6.30 -9.81
CA LEU A 103 -4.69 -5.14 -9.62
C LEU A 103 -5.44 -3.82 -9.86
N LEU A 104 -6.17 -3.71 -10.97
CA LEU A 104 -6.98 -2.53 -11.30
C LEU A 104 -8.00 -2.25 -10.19
N VAL A 105 -8.73 -3.28 -9.72
CA VAL A 105 -9.71 -3.14 -8.64
C VAL A 105 -9.04 -2.67 -7.35
N SER A 106 -7.91 -3.27 -6.96
CA SER A 106 -7.17 -2.86 -5.76
C SER A 106 -6.72 -1.39 -5.83
N TYR A 107 -6.32 -0.92 -7.02
CA TYR A 107 -5.95 0.48 -7.25
C TYR A 107 -7.16 1.42 -7.12
N MET A 108 -8.31 1.06 -7.69
CA MET A 108 -9.55 1.85 -7.56
C MET A 108 -10.05 1.93 -6.11
N VAL A 109 -9.92 0.85 -5.34
CA VAL A 109 -10.28 0.85 -3.92
C VAL A 109 -9.31 1.72 -3.12
N SER A 110 -8.01 1.71 -3.45
CA SER A 110 -7.01 2.55 -2.80
C SER A 110 -7.25 4.03 -3.04
N THR A 111 -7.52 4.43 -4.29
CA THR A 111 -7.86 5.82 -4.61
C THR A 111 -9.19 6.24 -3.99
N GLY A 112 -10.18 5.34 -3.95
CA GLY A 112 -11.43 5.52 -3.23
C GLY A 112 -11.23 5.78 -1.73
N ALA A 113 -10.30 5.08 -1.08
CA ALA A 113 -9.98 5.32 0.34
C ALA A 113 -9.37 6.72 0.56
N VAL A 114 -8.45 7.16 -0.31
CA VAL A 114 -7.84 8.49 -0.24
C VAL A 114 -8.88 9.58 -0.44
N VAL A 115 -9.69 9.48 -1.49
CA VAL A 115 -10.77 10.44 -1.77
C VAL A 115 -11.80 10.44 -0.65
N GLY A 116 -12.20 9.26 -0.15
CA GLY A 116 -13.12 9.12 0.98
C GLY A 116 -12.61 9.80 2.24
N SER A 117 -11.30 9.69 2.54
CA SER A 117 -10.69 10.38 3.67
C SER A 117 -10.76 11.90 3.54
N ILE A 118 -10.52 12.43 2.35
CA ILE A 118 -10.59 13.88 2.08
C ILE A 118 -12.05 14.35 2.16
N LEU A 119 -13.00 13.60 1.60
CA LEU A 119 -14.43 13.92 1.66
C LEU A 119 -14.95 13.95 3.10
N VAL A 120 -14.51 13.01 3.94
CA VAL A 120 -14.85 13.00 5.38
C VAL A 120 -14.29 14.24 6.08
N LEU A 121 -13.05 14.66 5.79
CA LEU A 121 -12.50 15.92 6.30
C LEU A 121 -13.37 17.12 5.90
N LEU A 122 -13.71 17.21 4.61
CA LEU A 122 -14.46 18.35 4.09
C LEU A 122 -15.86 18.44 4.67
N HIS A 123 -16.59 17.32 4.69
CA HIS A 123 -17.99 17.29 5.11
C HIS A 123 -18.16 17.47 6.62
N PHE A 124 -17.31 16.84 7.44
CA PHE A 124 -17.46 16.88 8.90
C PHE A 124 -16.70 18.02 9.56
N TYR A 125 -15.63 18.55 8.94
CA TYR A 125 -14.77 19.54 9.59
C TYR A 125 -14.58 20.84 8.82
N ALA A 126 -14.45 20.82 7.49
CA ALA A 126 -14.22 22.06 6.74
C ALA A 126 -15.49 22.88 6.51
N TRP A 127 -16.63 22.21 6.31
CA TRP A 127 -17.92 22.86 6.03
C TRP A 127 -18.74 23.16 7.29
N ASN A 128 -18.43 22.53 8.42
CA ASN A 128 -19.11 22.74 9.69
C ASN A 128 -18.27 23.62 10.61
N SER A 129 -18.67 24.88 10.78
CA SER A 129 -17.98 25.85 11.66
C SER A 129 -18.14 25.56 13.16
N GLU A 130 -18.98 24.58 13.52
CA GLU A 130 -19.33 24.25 14.92
C GLU A 130 -18.34 23.28 15.59
N VAL A 131 -17.41 22.67 14.84
CA VAL A 131 -16.44 21.74 15.41
C VAL A 131 -15.13 22.45 15.83
N PRO A 132 -14.74 22.38 17.12
CA PRO A 132 -13.62 23.15 17.65
C PRO A 132 -12.22 22.61 17.28
N SER A 133 -12.11 21.38 16.73
CA SER A 133 -10.82 20.77 16.43
C SER A 133 -10.84 20.00 15.10
N LEU A 134 -9.95 20.39 14.18
CA LEU A 134 -9.71 19.72 12.88
C LEU A 134 -8.89 18.42 13.00
N TRP A 135 -8.29 18.18 14.18
CA TRP A 135 -7.34 17.09 14.43
C TRP A 135 -7.85 15.70 13.99
N PRO A 136 -9.08 15.26 14.31
CA PRO A 136 -9.48 13.90 13.96
C PRO A 136 -9.68 13.69 12.46
N GLY A 137 -10.03 14.74 11.72
CA GLY A 137 -10.08 14.66 10.26
C GLY A 137 -8.70 14.51 9.63
N ILE A 138 -7.69 15.25 10.14
CA ILE A 138 -6.30 15.15 9.68
C ILE A 138 -5.71 13.78 10.05
N ALA A 139 -5.97 13.30 11.27
CA ALA A 139 -5.55 11.97 11.72
C ALA A 139 -6.13 10.85 10.83
N GLY A 140 -7.36 10.99 10.34
CA GLY A 140 -7.95 10.07 9.36
C GLY A 140 -7.18 10.02 8.03
N ILE A 141 -6.67 11.15 7.56
CA ILE A 141 -5.82 11.20 6.34
C ILE A 141 -4.48 10.50 6.60
N PHE A 142 -3.85 10.78 7.73
CA PHE A 142 -2.62 10.08 8.13
C PHE A 142 -2.83 8.57 8.24
N GLN A 143 -3.95 8.14 8.82
CA GLN A 143 -4.32 6.73 8.91
C GLN A 143 -4.36 6.07 7.53
N VAL A 144 -5.07 6.66 6.55
CA VAL A 144 -5.18 6.09 5.20
C VAL A 144 -3.82 6.06 4.49
N ILE A 145 -3.01 7.12 4.61
CA ILE A 145 -1.67 7.17 4.01
C ILE A 145 -0.75 6.10 4.61
N LEU A 146 -0.74 5.95 5.94
CA LEU A 146 0.10 4.97 6.62
C LEU A 146 -0.32 3.53 6.29
N ILE A 147 -1.62 3.25 6.21
CA ILE A 147 -2.14 1.94 5.83
C ILE A 147 -1.81 1.62 4.37
N LEU A 148 -2.04 2.54 3.42
CA LEU A 148 -1.69 2.31 2.02
C LEU A 148 -0.17 2.22 1.82
N GLY A 149 0.61 3.02 2.56
CA GLY A 149 2.07 2.93 2.60
C GLY A 149 2.54 1.56 3.10
N SER A 150 1.91 1.04 4.16
CA SER A 150 2.20 -0.30 4.67
C SER A 150 1.88 -1.39 3.65
N ALA A 151 0.78 -1.24 2.90
CA ALA A 151 0.39 -2.16 1.84
C ALA A 151 1.45 -2.21 0.73
N LEU A 152 1.93 -1.05 0.29
CA LEU A 152 2.96 -0.94 -0.74
C LEU A 152 4.32 -1.47 -0.25
N ILE A 153 4.71 -1.15 0.99
CA ILE A 153 5.98 -1.63 1.56
C ILE A 153 5.95 -3.16 1.72
N PHE A 154 4.86 -3.73 2.23
CA PHE A 154 4.73 -5.18 2.33
C PHE A 154 4.78 -5.84 0.95
N PHE A 155 4.02 -5.28 -0.02
CA PHE A 155 4.03 -5.73 -1.39
C PHE A 155 5.45 -5.70 -1.96
N VAL A 156 6.12 -4.55 -1.97
CA VAL A 156 7.44 -4.35 -2.57
C VAL A 156 8.49 -5.21 -1.85
N SER A 157 8.46 -5.34 -0.52
CA SER A 157 9.42 -6.17 0.23
C SER A 157 9.41 -7.65 -0.15
N ARG A 158 8.24 -8.15 -0.57
CA ARG A 158 8.04 -9.52 -1.03
C ARG A 158 8.53 -9.74 -2.47
N SER A 159 8.96 -8.67 -3.15
CA SER A 159 9.50 -8.69 -4.52
C SER A 159 11.00 -8.96 -4.59
N GLY A 160 11.76 -8.59 -3.56
CA GLY A 160 13.23 -8.64 -3.58
C GLY A 160 13.83 -10.02 -3.32
N GLY A 161 13.03 -11.07 -3.12
CA GLY A 161 13.51 -12.40 -2.76
C GLY A 161 13.67 -13.39 -3.93
N GLY A 162 13.50 -12.95 -5.18
CA GLY A 162 13.39 -13.85 -6.34
C GLY A 162 14.66 -14.09 -7.16
N SER A 163 15.78 -13.42 -6.86
CA SER A 163 16.95 -13.44 -7.75
C SER A 163 18.25 -13.47 -6.97
N ASP A 164 18.58 -14.59 -6.34
CA ASP A 164 19.97 -14.96 -5.96
C ASP A 164 20.10 -16.46 -5.57
N ASP A 165 19.35 -17.37 -6.22
CA ASP A 165 19.55 -18.83 -6.05
C ASP A 165 19.90 -19.51 -7.38
N TYR A 166 20.97 -19.00 -8.01
CA TYR A 166 21.80 -19.78 -8.96
C TYR A 166 23.15 -20.07 -8.30
N GLY A 167 23.17 -21.02 -7.36
CA GLY A 167 24.43 -21.64 -6.92
C GLY A 167 24.41 -22.22 -5.51
N GLY A 168 24.03 -23.49 -5.37
CA GLY A 168 24.20 -24.15 -4.07
C GLY A 168 23.66 -25.58 -3.96
N TYR A 169 24.17 -26.52 -4.74
CA TYR A 169 24.20 -27.91 -4.26
C TYR A 169 25.08 -27.98 -3.00
N SER A 170 24.49 -28.21 -1.82
CA SER A 170 24.99 -29.04 -0.71
C SER A 170 24.14 -28.74 0.55
N GLY A 171 23.68 -29.70 1.33
CA GLY A 171 23.96 -31.13 1.34
C GLY A 171 23.00 -31.89 2.26
N PHE A 172 23.33 -33.17 2.42
CA PHE A 172 22.90 -34.03 3.51
C PHE A 172 23.28 -33.46 4.88
#